data_AF-J2G4K2-F1
#
_entry.id   AF-J2G4K2-F1
#
_cell.length_a   1.000
_cell.length_b   1.000
_cell.length_c   1.000
_cell.angle_alpha   90.00
_cell.angle_beta   90.00
_cell.angle_gamma   90.00
#
_symmetry.space_group_name_H-M   'P 1'
#
loop_
_entity.id
_entity.type
_entity.pdbx_description
1 polymer ?
#
loop_
_entity_poly.entity_id
_entity_poly.type
_entity_poly.pdbx_seq_one_letter_code
_entity_poly.pdbx_strand_id
1 'polypeptide(L)'
;MILPSYLQTVRNDLLARVSGGDILINGSVSVPVQAVEIASHPIAGVQDGIALQVSVQHVASVPVITSAKLRTRTGAVVAEKTGTIEMNGAQFVNLTFVIEARGGV
;
A
#
# COMPACT_ATOMS: atom_id res chain seq x y z
N MET A 1 -6.02 -24.27 3.15
CA MET A 1 -5.96 -23.39 4.33
C MET A 1 -4.52 -22.91 4.46
N ILE A 2 -4.29 -21.61 4.38
CA ILE A 2 -2.96 -21.03 4.54
C ILE A 2 -2.57 -21.07 6.02
N LEU A 3 -1.33 -21.46 6.32
CA LEU A 3 -0.85 -21.44 7.71
C LEU A 3 -0.70 -19.98 8.18
N PRO A 4 -1.05 -19.65 9.44
CA PRO A 4 -0.81 -18.33 10.01
C PRO A 4 0.64 -17.84 9.88
N SER A 5 1.61 -18.77 9.94
CA SER A 5 3.03 -18.49 9.71
C SER A 5 3.32 -17.98 8.30
N TYR A 6 2.60 -18.45 7.29
CA TYR A 6 2.76 -17.98 5.91
C TYR A 6 2.27 -16.53 5.76
N LEU A 7 1.13 -16.18 6.35
CA LEU A 7 0.66 -14.79 6.35
C LEU A 7 1.64 -13.85 7.07
N GLN A 8 2.29 -14.31 8.14
CA GLN A 8 3.37 -13.55 8.79
C GLN A 8 4.59 -13.38 7.88
N THR A 9 4.99 -14.43 7.14
CA THR A 9 6.08 -14.33 6.15
C THR A 9 5.75 -13.34 5.05
N VAL A 10 4.55 -13.41 4.48
CA VAL A 10 4.07 -12.46 3.45
C VAL A 10 4.07 -11.05 4.00
N ARG A 11 3.56 -10.83 5.22
CA ARG A 11 3.62 -9.54 5.91
C ARG A 11 5.05 -9.00 6.00
N ASN A 12 5.99 -9.80 6.47
CA ASN A 12 7.38 -9.36 6.70
C ASN A 12 8.10 -9.06 5.39
N ASP A 13 7.90 -9.89 4.37
CA ASP A 13 8.45 -9.68 3.03
C ASP A 13 7.89 -8.39 2.41
N LEU A 14 6.57 -8.18 2.48
CA LEU A 14 5.95 -6.95 2.01
C LEU A 14 6.50 -5.73 2.73
N LEU A 15 6.58 -5.75 4.07
CA LEU A 15 7.14 -4.66 4.87
C LEU A 15 8.55 -4.30 4.41
N ALA A 16 9.40 -5.31 4.22
CA ALA A 16 10.78 -5.13 3.77
C ALA A 16 10.86 -4.52 2.36
N ARG A 17 9.96 -4.90 1.45
CA ARG A 17 9.92 -4.41 0.07
C ARG A 17 9.39 -2.99 -0.06
N VAL A 18 8.39 -2.64 0.74
CA VAL A 18 7.73 -1.33 0.69
C VAL A 18 8.44 -0.28 1.55
N SER A 19 9.22 -0.72 2.54
CA SER A 19 10.11 0.14 3.30
C SER A 19 11.18 0.74 2.38
N GLY A 20 11.28 2.07 2.36
CA GLY A 20 12.15 2.81 1.44
C GLY A 20 11.66 2.84 -0.01
N GLY A 21 10.43 2.40 -0.28
CA GLY A 21 9.73 2.59 -1.54
C GLY A 21 9.08 3.98 -1.65
N ASP A 22 8.28 4.15 -2.71
CA ASP A 22 7.51 5.37 -2.94
C ASP A 22 6.05 5.07 -3.29
N ILE A 23 5.20 6.07 -3.15
CA ILE A 23 3.88 6.09 -3.75
C ILE A 23 3.95 7.00 -4.97
N LEU A 24 3.65 6.42 -6.13
CA LEU A 24 3.48 7.16 -7.38
C LEU A 24 2.02 7.60 -7.50
N ILE A 25 1.81 8.90 -7.39
CA ILE A 25 0.52 9.56 -7.45
C ILE A 25 0.30 10.08 -8.87
N ASN A 26 -0.85 9.75 -9.45
CA ASN A 26 -1.26 10.11 -10.82
C ASN A 26 -0.21 9.80 -11.89
N GLY A 27 0.68 8.85 -11.64
CA GLY A 27 1.77 8.49 -12.57
C GLY A 27 2.95 9.46 -12.60
N SER A 28 2.91 10.58 -11.88
CA SER A 28 3.87 11.68 -12.06
C SER A 28 4.53 12.15 -10.77
N VAL A 29 3.83 12.08 -9.63
CA VAL A 29 4.34 12.58 -8.34
C VAL A 29 4.79 11.40 -7.50
N SER A 30 6.09 11.26 -7.28
CA SER A 30 6.65 10.24 -6.39
C SER A 30 6.81 10.83 -4.98
N VAL A 31 6.25 10.14 -3.98
CA VAL A 31 6.33 10.54 -2.58
C VAL A 31 6.91 9.38 -1.76
N PRO A 32 7.98 9.59 -0.99
CA PRO A 32 8.59 8.52 -0.20
C PRO A 32 7.62 8.02 0.87
N VAL A 33 7.56 6.70 1.04
CA VAL A 33 6.79 6.05 2.12
C VAL A 33 7.44 6.42 3.45
N GLN A 34 6.68 7.02 4.36
CA GLN A 34 7.20 7.45 5.65
C GLN A 34 6.87 6.48 6.79
N ALA A 35 5.67 5.94 6.78
CA ALA A 35 5.24 4.95 7.75
C ALA A 35 4.46 3.85 7.04
N VAL A 36 4.65 2.64 7.54
CA VAL A 36 3.96 1.45 7.08
C VAL A 36 3.38 0.77 8.30
N GLU A 37 2.06 0.67 8.33
CA GLU A 37 1.35 -0.15 9.31
C GLU A 37 0.76 -1.36 8.58
N ILE A 38 1.08 -2.56 9.05
CA ILE A 38 0.51 -3.78 8.51
C ILE A 38 -0.44 -4.36 9.53
N ALA A 39 -1.72 -4.29 9.20
CA ALA A 39 -2.80 -4.90 9.94
C ALA A 39 -3.14 -6.26 9.30
N SER A 40 -2.80 -7.35 9.99
CA SER A 40 -3.30 -8.69 9.66
C SER A 40 -4.59 -8.95 10.44
N HIS A 41 -5.67 -8.26 10.07
CA HIS A 41 -7.01 -8.57 10.58
C HIS A 41 -7.80 -9.27 9.47
N PRO A 42 -8.82 -10.09 9.82
CA PRO A 42 -9.78 -10.58 8.83
C PRO A 42 -10.37 -9.39 8.07
N ILE A 43 -10.11 -9.31 6.77
CA ILE A 43 -10.71 -8.32 5.90
C ILE A 43 -12.04 -8.90 5.44
N ALA A 44 -13.12 -8.14 5.57
CA ALA A 44 -14.45 -8.61 5.17
C ALA A 44 -14.42 -9.08 3.69
N GLY A 45 -14.78 -10.35 3.46
CA GLY A 45 -14.77 -10.96 2.13
C GLY A 45 -13.42 -11.50 1.64
N VAL A 46 -12.34 -11.41 2.43
CA VAL A 46 -11.02 -11.96 2.08
C VAL A 46 -10.54 -12.87 3.21
N GLN A 47 -10.54 -14.18 2.95
CA GLN A 47 -10.26 -15.20 3.96
C GLN A 47 -8.78 -15.22 4.39
N ASP A 48 -7.86 -15.00 3.45
CA ASP A 48 -6.41 -15.00 3.67
C ASP A 48 -5.81 -13.64 3.26
N GLY A 49 -6.29 -12.57 3.89
CA GLY A 49 -5.95 -11.18 3.56
C GLY A 49 -4.99 -10.50 4.53
N ILE A 50 -4.15 -9.60 4.00
CA ILE A 50 -3.34 -8.66 4.78
C ILE A 50 -3.69 -7.24 4.33
N ALA A 51 -3.99 -6.36 5.28
CA ALA A 51 -4.15 -4.94 5.01
C ALA A 51 -2.84 -4.21 5.26
N LEU A 52 -2.34 -3.55 4.23
CA LEU A 52 -1.17 -2.70 4.26
C LEU A 52 -1.61 -1.24 4.22
N GLN A 53 -1.45 -0.53 5.32
CA GLN A 53 -1.65 0.91 5.36
C GLN A 53 -0.30 1.61 5.23
N VAL A 54 -0.22 2.52 4.26
CA VAL A 54 0.96 3.35 4.04
C VAL A 54 0.59 4.80 4.20
N SER A 55 1.45 5.54 4.89
CA SER A 55 1.32 6.98 5.08
C SER A 55 2.40 7.70 4.32
N VAL A 56 2.00 8.74 3.60
CA VAL A 56 2.91 9.65 2.89
C VAL A 56 2.67 11.09 3.35
N GLN A 57 3.74 11.88 3.35
CA GLN A 57 3.68 13.31 3.66
C GLN A 57 4.00 14.14 2.42
N HIS A 58 3.60 15.41 2.43
CA HIS A 58 3.94 16.38 1.39
C HIS A 58 3.39 16.04 -0.01
N VAL A 59 2.11 15.65 -0.09
CA VAL A 59 1.37 15.55 -1.37
C VAL A 59 0.92 16.94 -1.89
N ALA A 60 1.51 18.01 -1.35
CA ALA A 60 1.15 19.41 -1.58
C ALA A 60 1.51 19.86 -3.00
N SER A 61 0.74 19.37 -3.99
CA SER A 61 0.79 19.68 -5.43
C SER A 61 -0.29 18.92 -6.20
N VAL A 62 -0.94 17.90 -5.58
CA VAL A 62 -1.94 17.07 -6.26
C VAL A 62 -3.35 17.41 -5.75
N PRO A 63 -4.13 18.23 -6.48
CA PRO A 63 -5.47 18.63 -6.05
C PRO A 63 -6.45 17.45 -6.03
N VAL A 64 -6.27 16.49 -6.94
CA VAL A 64 -7.10 15.29 -7.05
C VAL A 64 -6.19 14.10 -7.33
N ILE A 65 -6.25 13.07 -6.49
CA ILE A 65 -5.60 11.78 -6.75
C ILE A 65 -6.58 10.93 -7.56
N THR A 66 -6.18 10.47 -8.73
CA THR A 66 -6.94 9.54 -9.58
C THR A 66 -6.36 8.14 -9.57
N SER A 67 -5.07 8.02 -9.22
CA SER A 67 -4.37 6.74 -9.05
C SER A 67 -3.24 6.87 -8.05
N ALA A 68 -3.05 5.86 -7.21
CA ALA A 68 -1.88 5.71 -6.36
C ALA A 68 -1.29 4.30 -6.52
N LYS A 69 0.00 4.23 -6.84
CA LYS A 69 0.74 2.98 -6.99
C LYS A 69 1.80 2.88 -5.90
N LEU A 70 1.78 1.80 -5.14
CA LEU A 70 2.85 1.49 -4.20
C LEU A 70 3.98 0.81 -4.94
N ARG A 71 5.16 1.44 -4.94
CA ARG A 71 6.35 0.95 -5.62
C ARG A 71 7.41 0.57 -4.62
N THR A 72 8.06 -0.56 -4.84
CA THR A 72 9.25 -0.95 -4.09
C THR A 72 10.43 -0.06 -4.47
N ARG A 73 11.48 -0.11 -3.64
CA ARG A 73 12.76 0.55 -3.94
C ARG A 73 13.39 0.12 -5.29
N THR A 74 13.06 -1.08 -5.77
CA THR A 74 13.55 -1.60 -7.06
C THR A 74 12.71 -1.15 -8.26
N GLY A 75 11.65 -0.37 -8.04
CA GLY A 75 10.78 0.12 -9.11
C GLY A 75 9.56 -0.74 -9.40
N ALA A 76 9.39 -1.90 -8.74
CA ALA A 76 8.26 -2.80 -8.96
C ALA A 76 6.99 -2.25 -8.31
N VAL A 77 5.87 -2.25 -9.05
CA VAL A 77 4.55 -1.90 -8.51
C VAL A 77 3.95 -3.13 -7.84
N VAL A 78 3.63 -3.04 -6.55
CA VAL A 78 3.09 -4.17 -5.76
C VAL A 78 1.63 -3.98 -5.38
N ALA A 79 1.11 -2.75 -5.48
CA ALA A 79 -0.30 -2.47 -5.31
C ALA A 79 -0.69 -1.20 -6.07
N GLU A 80 -1.92 -1.18 -6.58
CA GLU A 80 -2.50 -0.04 -7.28
C GLU A 80 -3.91 0.21 -6.76
N LYS A 81 -4.22 1.49 -6.51
CA LYS A 81 -5.56 1.96 -6.18
C LYS A 81 -5.93 3.06 -7.16
N THR A 82 -7.02 2.85 -7.88
CA THR A 82 -7.60 3.85 -8.78
C THR A 82 -8.90 4.39 -8.19
N GLY A 83 -9.14 5.69 -8.38
CA GLY A 83 -10.34 6.36 -7.88
C GLY A 83 -10.06 7.83 -7.59
N THR A 84 -11.11 8.65 -7.58
CA THR A 84 -11.01 10.09 -7.36
C THR A 84 -11.02 10.40 -5.87
N ILE A 85 -9.91 10.95 -5.37
CA ILE A 85 -9.78 11.44 -3.99
C ILE A 85 -9.44 12.93 -4.08
N GLU A 86 -10.40 13.77 -3.71
CA GLU A 86 -10.19 15.22 -3.62
C GLU A 86 -9.34 15.55 -2.40
N MET A 87 -8.30 16.37 -2.60
CA MET A 87 -7.36 16.76 -1.55
C MET A 87 -7.51 18.24 -1.27
N ASN A 88 -8.22 18.58 -0.19
CA ASN A 88 -8.37 19.96 0.28
C ASN A 88 -7.11 20.45 1.02
N GLY A 89 -5.96 20.48 0.34
CA GLY A 89 -4.70 20.96 0.91
C GLY A 89 -4.08 20.02 1.97
N ALA A 90 -4.41 18.73 1.92
CA ALA A 90 -3.89 17.76 2.88
C ALA A 90 -2.37 17.60 2.75
N GLN A 91 -1.68 17.70 3.89
CA GLN A 91 -0.24 17.46 3.97
C GLN A 91 0.12 15.98 4.11
N PHE A 92 -0.88 15.14 4.42
CA PHE A 92 -0.71 13.72 4.70
C PHE A 92 -1.80 12.92 3.99
N VAL A 93 -1.44 11.75 3.47
CA VAL A 93 -2.39 10.81 2.86
C VAL A 93 -2.11 9.41 3.40
N ASN A 94 -3.17 8.75 3.87
CA ASN A 94 -3.15 7.35 4.27
C ASN A 94 -3.83 6.53 3.17
N LEU A 95 -3.11 5.54 2.64
CA LEU A 95 -3.61 4.63 1.63
C LEU A 95 -3.57 3.21 2.18
N THR A 96 -4.71 2.53 2.15
CA THR A 96 -4.82 1.12 2.51
C THR A 96 -4.89 0.27 1.25
N PHE A 97 -3.96 -0.67 1.13
CA PHE A 97 -3.91 -1.70 0.10
C PHE A 97 -4.26 -3.05 0.73
N VAL A 98 -5.17 -3.78 0.10
CA VAL A 98 -5.54 -5.14 0.51
C VAL A 98 -4.79 -6.13 -0.37
N ILE A 99 -4.07 -7.05 0.26
CA ILE A 99 -3.31 -8.09 -0.42
C ILE A 99 -3.91 -9.43 -0.03
N GLU A 100 -4.42 -10.15 -1.02
CA GLU A 100 -4.89 -11.53 -0.86
C GLU A 100 -3.71 -12.48 -1.07
N ALA A 101 -3.31 -13.18 -0.01
CA ALA A 101 -2.31 -14.23 -0.13
C ALA A 101 -2.98 -15.48 -0.70
N ARG A 102 -2.51 -15.95 -1.86
CA ARG A 102 -2.96 -17.21 -2.45
C ARG A 102 -1.89 -18.25 -2.21
N GLY A 103 -2.22 -19.30 -1.48
CA GLY A 103 -1.34 -20.44 -1.30
C GLY A 103 -1.10 -21.12 -2.65
N GLY A 104 0.15 -21.39 -2.98
CA GLY A 104 0.48 -22.28 -4.10
C GLY A 104 0.00 -23.68 -3.78
N VAL A 105 -0.73 -24.29 -4.71
CA VAL A 105 -1.00 -25.73 -4.74
C VAL A 105 0.27 -26.51 -5.04
#